data_AF-A0A074KUD3-F1
#
_entry.id   AF-A0A074KUD3-F1
#
_cell.length_a   1.000
_cell.length_b   1.000
_cell.length_c   1.000
_cell.angle_alpha   90.00
_cell.angle_beta   90.00
_cell.angle_gamma   90.00
#
_symmetry.space_group_name_H-M   'P 1'
#
loop_
_entity.id
_entity.type
_entity.pdbx_description
1 polymer ?
#
loop_
_entity_poly.entity_id
_entity_poly.type
_entity_poly.pdbx_seq_one_letter_code
_entity_poly.pdbx_strand_id
1 'polypeptide(L)'
;MYERLSKCPLCKSGHFNNYMVVKDHSITQESFTLCKCNNCSFIFTNPRPDQKNIGKYYQSENYISHSDKSNNFIDVLYKMVRSYTLGQKVGWMNAYVKNKGRLLDYGCGTGHFLKRANKNGWQTIGLEPNKEAAELAVKNLNLSILQSLDDLKHENKFDAITLFHVLEHVHDLHHTLNILLQKLKKRGTLFIAVPNNMSFDAIHFKEKWAALDVPRHLYHFNQETMGILAEEFNLRIVDAVPMKFDSYYVSILSDKITNSGNNLLKSIINGYKSNNYAKNNKNNYSSLLFILRKK
;
A
#
# COMPACT_ATOMS: atom_id res chain seq x y z
N MET A 1 -16.65 13.60 10.98
CA MET A 1 -15.88 14.26 12.04
C MET A 1 -14.40 13.97 11.82
N TYR A 2 -13.53 14.86 12.30
CA TYR A 2 -12.07 14.74 12.15
C TYR A 2 -11.45 14.55 13.53
N GLU A 3 -10.34 13.82 13.57
CA GLU A 3 -9.48 13.72 14.74
C GLU A 3 -8.14 14.39 14.49
N ARG A 4 -7.55 14.91 15.57
CA ARG A 4 -6.22 15.51 15.57
C ARG A 4 -5.29 14.65 16.41
N LEU A 5 -4.21 14.17 15.79
CA LEU A 5 -3.16 13.46 16.49
C LEU A 5 -2.29 14.47 17.27
N SER A 6 -2.00 14.16 18.53
CA SER A 6 -1.08 14.91 19.40
C SER A 6 0.34 14.34 19.44
N LYS A 7 0.53 13.14 18.86
CA LYS A 7 1.82 12.44 18.80
C LYS A 7 2.03 11.86 17.41
N CYS A 8 3.29 11.74 17.00
CA CYS A 8 3.69 11.05 15.79
C CYS A 8 3.19 9.58 15.85
N PRO A 9 2.47 9.09 14.83
CA PRO A 9 1.94 7.73 14.84
C PRO A 9 3.05 6.66 14.84
N LEU A 10 4.23 6.98 14.29
CA LEU A 10 5.38 6.09 14.24
C LEU A 10 6.17 6.07 15.56
N CYS A 11 6.87 7.17 15.90
CA CYS A 11 7.81 7.23 17.04
C CYS A 11 7.24 7.82 18.34
N LYS A 12 5.94 8.16 18.37
CA LYS A 12 5.23 8.74 19.53
C LYS A 12 5.73 10.11 20.03
N SER A 13 6.69 10.74 19.37
CA SER A 13 7.11 12.11 19.67
C SER A 13 5.95 13.11 19.53
N GLY A 14 5.83 14.06 20.46
CA GLY A 14 4.88 15.17 20.40
C GLY A 14 5.32 16.34 19.50
N HIS A 15 6.51 16.25 18.89
CA HIS A 15 7.10 17.34 18.12
C HIS A 15 7.02 17.06 16.61
N PHE A 16 6.13 17.78 15.93
CA PHE A 16 5.97 17.76 14.48
C PHE A 16 5.45 19.12 14.00
N ASN A 17 5.77 19.47 12.76
CA ASN A 17 5.34 20.71 12.13
C ASN A 17 4.46 20.42 10.92
N ASN A 18 3.62 21.39 10.54
CA ASN A 18 2.97 21.38 9.23
C ASN A 18 4.04 21.32 8.14
N TYR A 19 3.89 20.40 7.20
CA TYR A 19 4.85 20.17 6.13
C TYR A 19 4.32 20.67 4.79
N MET A 20 3.10 20.27 4.41
CA MET A 20 2.45 20.73 3.19
C MET A 20 0.93 20.56 3.27
N VAL A 21 0.21 21.24 2.38
CA VAL A 21 -1.24 21.10 2.22
C VAL A 21 -1.51 20.43 0.88
N VAL A 22 -2.31 19.37 0.89
CA VAL A 22 -2.60 18.52 -0.27
C VAL A 22 -4.11 18.44 -0.46
N LYS A 23 -4.58 18.47 -1.70
CA LYS A 23 -6.00 18.38 -2.02
C LYS A 23 -6.40 16.92 -2.28
N ASP A 24 -7.57 16.50 -1.82
CA ASP A 24 -8.18 15.24 -2.27
C ASP A 24 -8.63 15.40 -3.72
N HIS A 25 -7.80 14.94 -4.64
CA HIS A 25 -8.09 14.99 -6.07
C HIS A 25 -9.07 13.91 -6.54
N SER A 26 -9.37 12.91 -5.71
CA SER A 26 -10.15 11.73 -6.12
C SER A 26 -11.64 11.92 -5.92
N ILE A 27 -12.08 12.54 -4.81
CA ILE A 27 -13.51 12.65 -4.48
C ILE A 27 -13.90 14.05 -4.04
N THR A 28 -13.49 14.48 -2.85
CA THR A 28 -14.16 15.60 -2.16
C THR A 28 -13.60 16.96 -2.52
N GLN A 29 -12.41 17.03 -3.11
CA GLN A 29 -11.69 18.29 -3.37
C GLN A 29 -11.36 19.07 -2.08
N GLU A 30 -11.53 18.46 -0.90
CA GLU A 30 -11.12 19.02 0.39
C GLU A 30 -9.59 19.07 0.50
N SER A 31 -9.05 19.98 1.32
CA SER A 31 -7.61 20.10 1.55
C SER A 31 -7.20 19.55 2.92
N PHE A 32 -6.10 18.83 2.95
CA PHE A 32 -5.56 18.14 4.11
C PHE A 32 -4.14 18.60 4.39
N THR A 33 -3.82 18.79 5.66
CA THR A 33 -2.45 19.09 6.08
C THR A 33 -1.69 17.79 6.34
N LEU A 34 -0.52 17.68 5.74
CA LEU A 34 0.48 16.70 6.11
C LEU A 34 1.42 17.33 7.14
N CYS A 35 1.67 16.61 8.22
CA CYS A 35 2.66 16.97 9.22
C CYS A 35 3.92 16.12 9.03
N LYS A 36 5.09 16.68 9.34
CA LYS A 36 6.37 15.97 9.39
C LYS A 36 6.88 15.95 10.82
N CYS A 37 7.20 14.75 11.33
CA CYS A 37 7.79 14.59 12.66
C CYS A 37 9.23 15.12 12.70
N ASN A 38 9.55 15.90 13.73
CA ASN A 38 10.88 16.49 13.90
C ASN A 38 11.90 15.46 14.41
N ASN A 39 11.43 14.35 14.98
CA ASN A 39 12.28 13.31 15.56
C ASN A 39 12.63 12.20 14.56
N CYS A 40 11.63 11.69 13.82
CA CYS A 40 11.82 10.55 12.90
C CYS A 40 11.54 10.88 11.43
N SER A 41 11.31 12.15 11.08
CA SER A 41 10.98 12.61 9.72
C SER A 41 9.73 11.99 9.08
N PHE A 42 8.95 11.19 9.81
CA PHE A 42 7.74 10.56 9.29
C PHE A 42 6.67 11.58 8.92
N ILE A 43 6.06 11.40 7.75
CA ILE A 43 5.02 12.28 7.24
C ILE A 43 3.66 11.59 7.36
N PHE A 44 2.67 12.30 7.89
CA PHE A 44 1.34 11.76 8.15
C PHE A 44 0.26 12.84 8.06
N THR A 45 -0.95 12.45 7.69
CA THR A 45 -2.11 13.35 7.56
C THR A 45 -2.65 13.73 8.95
N ASN A 46 -2.72 15.03 9.25
CA ASN A 46 -3.21 15.54 10.54
C ASN A 46 -3.72 16.99 10.43
N PRO A 47 -4.99 17.31 10.78
CA PRO A 47 -6.04 16.38 11.21
C PRO A 47 -6.47 15.42 10.11
N ARG A 48 -7.04 14.28 10.49
CA ARG A 48 -7.51 13.23 9.58
C ARG A 48 -8.98 12.86 9.86
N PRO A 49 -9.74 12.37 8.88
CA PRO A 49 -11.05 11.80 9.16
C PRO A 49 -10.91 10.65 10.15
N ASP A 50 -11.80 10.58 11.14
CA ASP A 50 -11.83 9.44 12.05
C ASP A 50 -12.27 8.14 11.33
N GLN A 51 -12.04 6.99 11.97
CA GLN A 51 -12.38 5.67 11.40
C GLN A 51 -13.84 5.56 10.93
N LYS A 52 -14.79 6.21 11.60
CA LYS A 52 -16.22 6.13 11.25
C LYS A 52 -16.54 6.98 10.01
N ASN A 53 -15.79 8.05 9.79
CA ASN A 53 -16.04 9.03 8.74
C ASN A 53 -15.13 8.89 7.52
N ILE A 54 -14.05 8.11 7.60
CA ILE A 54 -13.13 7.94 6.47
C ILE A 54 -13.78 7.24 5.26
N GLY A 55 -14.86 6.48 5.48
CA GLY A 55 -15.59 5.76 4.43
C GLY A 55 -16.07 6.64 3.27
N LYS A 56 -16.44 7.91 3.52
CA LYS A 56 -16.88 8.83 2.45
C LYS A 56 -15.81 9.11 1.39
N TYR A 57 -14.53 8.94 1.75
CA TYR A 57 -13.41 9.12 0.83
C TYR A 57 -13.10 7.88 -0.02
N TYR A 58 -13.84 6.79 0.15
CA TYR A 58 -13.72 5.57 -0.67
C TYR A 58 -14.89 5.40 -1.67
N GLN A 59 -15.90 6.27 -1.65
CA GLN A 59 -17.16 6.13 -2.39
C GLN A 59 -17.11 6.48 -3.89
N SER A 60 -15.93 6.54 -4.52
CA SER A 60 -15.86 6.84 -5.96
C SER A 60 -16.18 5.61 -6.80
N GLU A 61 -16.98 5.77 -7.87
CA GLU A 61 -17.21 4.76 -8.91
C GLU A 61 -15.90 4.20 -9.50
N ASN A 62 -14.81 4.97 -9.44
CA ASN A 62 -13.50 4.58 -9.93
C ASN A 62 -12.72 3.64 -8.98
N TYR A 63 -13.06 3.57 -7.68
CA TYR A 63 -12.37 2.68 -6.74
C TYR A 63 -12.76 1.21 -6.99
N ILE A 64 -13.96 0.99 -7.52
CA ILE A 64 -14.50 -0.33 -7.92
C ILE A 64 -14.41 -0.51 -9.45
N SER A 65 -13.59 0.28 -10.16
CA SER A 65 -13.43 0.14 -11.61
C SER A 65 -12.59 -1.08 -12.02
N HIS A 66 -13.04 -2.27 -11.63
CA HIS A 66 -12.95 -3.49 -12.43
C HIS A 66 -14.26 -3.68 -13.18
N SER A 67 -14.71 -2.65 -13.91
CA SER A 67 -15.68 -2.86 -14.96
C SER A 67 -14.97 -3.56 -16.12
N ASP A 68 -15.10 -4.89 -16.16
CA ASP A 68 -14.72 -5.79 -17.26
C ASP A 68 -15.49 -5.50 -18.59
N LYS A 69 -15.74 -4.22 -18.91
CA LYS A 69 -16.74 -3.80 -19.91
C LYS A 69 -16.20 -2.97 -21.08
N SER A 70 -14.91 -2.98 -21.38
CA SER A 70 -14.45 -2.49 -22.69
C SER A 70 -13.35 -3.37 -23.29
N ASN A 71 -13.65 -4.04 -24.40
CA ASN A 71 -12.71 -4.83 -25.21
C ASN A 71 -11.76 -3.93 -26.01
N ASN A 72 -11.07 -3.01 -25.33
CA ASN A 72 -10.09 -2.13 -25.95
C ASN A 72 -8.66 -2.61 -25.63
N PHE A 73 -7.71 -2.33 -26.53
CA PHE A 73 -6.30 -2.72 -26.40
C PHE A 73 -5.68 -2.34 -25.04
N ILE A 74 -6.11 -1.23 -24.45
CA ILE A 74 -5.66 -0.76 -23.13
C ILE A 74 -6.07 -1.71 -22.00
N ASP A 75 -7.28 -2.27 -22.03
CA ASP A 75 -7.73 -3.23 -21.01
C ASP A 75 -6.95 -4.55 -21.10
N VAL A 76 -6.68 -5.02 -22.33
CA VAL A 76 -5.83 -6.19 -22.55
C VAL A 76 -4.42 -5.96 -21.98
N LEU A 77 -3.81 -4.81 -22.29
CA LEU A 77 -2.50 -4.44 -21.76
C LEU A 77 -2.52 -4.34 -20.23
N TYR A 78 -3.55 -3.73 -19.65
CA TYR A 78 -3.75 -3.64 -18.21
C TYR A 78 -3.82 -5.03 -17.57
N LYS A 79 -4.63 -5.94 -18.13
CA LYS A 79 -4.77 -7.33 -17.68
C LYS A 79 -3.45 -8.09 -17.77
N MET A 80 -2.66 -7.88 -18.82
CA MET A 80 -1.32 -8.47 -18.97
C MET A 80 -0.34 -7.96 -17.90
N VAL A 81 -0.24 -6.64 -17.70
CA VAL A 81 0.63 -6.04 -16.67
C VAL A 81 0.19 -6.50 -15.28
N ARG A 82 -1.11 -6.56 -15.00
CA ARG A 82 -1.65 -7.10 -13.74
C ARG A 82 -1.24 -8.57 -13.55
N SER A 83 -1.43 -9.42 -14.55
CA SER A 83 -1.03 -10.83 -14.47
C SER A 83 0.48 -10.99 -14.19
N TYR A 84 1.31 -10.19 -14.88
CA TYR A 84 2.76 -10.17 -14.69
C TYR A 84 3.16 -9.72 -13.28
N THR A 85 2.62 -8.60 -12.80
CA THR A 85 2.92 -8.06 -11.46
C THR A 85 2.43 -8.98 -10.34
N LEU A 86 1.27 -9.62 -10.48
CA LEU A 86 0.81 -10.65 -9.55
C LEU A 86 1.76 -11.87 -9.54
N GLY A 87 2.26 -12.28 -10.71
CA GLY A 87 3.29 -13.30 -10.83
C GLY A 87 4.59 -12.92 -10.12
N GLN A 88 5.06 -11.68 -10.28
CA GLN A 88 6.23 -11.16 -9.57
C GLN A 88 6.04 -11.16 -8.05
N LYS A 89 4.88 -10.70 -7.54
CA LYS A 89 4.58 -10.71 -6.10
C LYS A 89 4.68 -12.12 -5.51
N VAL A 90 4.09 -13.12 -6.18
CA VAL A 90 4.23 -14.54 -5.77
C VAL A 90 5.67 -15.03 -5.88
N GLY A 91 6.39 -14.63 -6.94
CA GLY A 91 7.82 -14.95 -7.12
C GLY A 91 8.69 -14.43 -5.97
N TRP A 92 8.54 -13.16 -5.58
CA TRP A 92 9.24 -12.58 -4.44
C TRP A 92 8.90 -13.31 -3.14
N MET A 93 7.61 -13.56 -2.89
CA MET A 93 7.22 -14.32 -1.69
C MET A 93 7.87 -15.71 -1.64
N ASN A 94 7.86 -16.44 -2.75
CA ASN A 94 8.47 -17.77 -2.84
C ASN A 94 9.99 -17.75 -2.69
N ALA A 95 10.66 -16.67 -3.12
CA ALA A 95 12.11 -16.52 -2.91
C ALA A 95 12.47 -16.41 -1.43
N TYR A 96 11.57 -15.85 -0.62
CA TYR A 96 11.80 -15.61 0.82
C TYR A 96 11.11 -16.62 1.74
N VAL A 97 10.19 -17.45 1.24
CA VAL A 97 9.53 -18.50 2.03
C VAL A 97 9.65 -19.85 1.32
N LYS A 98 10.62 -20.65 1.78
CA LYS A 98 10.94 -21.95 1.18
C LYS A 98 9.81 -22.97 1.29
N ASN A 99 9.18 -23.05 2.46
CA ASN A 99 8.10 -23.99 2.74
C ASN A 99 6.77 -23.23 2.70
N LYS A 100 6.03 -23.41 1.61
CA LYS A 100 4.70 -22.81 1.45
C LYS A 100 3.75 -23.39 2.50
N GLY A 101 2.90 -22.53 3.03
CA GLY A 101 1.94 -22.89 4.06
C GLY A 101 0.79 -21.91 4.05
N ARG A 102 0.47 -21.35 5.23
CA ARG A 102 -0.63 -20.41 5.39
C ARG A 102 -0.19 -19.00 5.05
N LEU A 103 -0.92 -18.35 4.15
CA LEU A 103 -0.74 -16.96 3.72
C LEU A 103 -1.97 -16.15 4.11
N LEU A 104 -1.75 -15.03 4.80
CA LEU A 104 -2.72 -13.97 4.96
C LEU A 104 -2.37 -12.81 4.03
N ASP A 105 -3.31 -12.34 3.22
CA ASP A 105 -3.22 -11.06 2.53
C ASP A 105 -4.15 -10.05 3.21
N TYR A 106 -3.57 -9.06 3.90
CA TYR A 106 -4.31 -8.01 4.58
C TYR A 106 -4.57 -6.87 3.61
N GLY A 107 -5.84 -6.47 3.43
CA GLY A 107 -6.27 -5.60 2.34
C GLY A 107 -6.27 -6.30 0.99
N CYS A 108 -6.85 -7.50 0.91
CA CYS A 108 -6.74 -8.34 -0.28
C CYS A 108 -7.57 -7.89 -1.49
N GLY A 109 -8.41 -6.85 -1.33
CA GLY A 109 -9.30 -6.35 -2.36
C GLY A 109 -10.16 -7.46 -2.96
N THR A 110 -10.25 -7.50 -4.29
CA THR A 110 -11.01 -8.53 -5.03
C THR A 110 -10.32 -9.90 -5.09
N GLY A 111 -9.20 -10.11 -4.37
CA GLY A 111 -8.60 -11.44 -4.16
C GLY A 111 -7.75 -11.98 -5.32
N HIS A 112 -7.44 -11.18 -6.35
CA HIS A 112 -6.64 -11.65 -7.49
C HIS A 112 -5.24 -12.16 -7.11
N PHE A 113 -4.59 -11.51 -6.13
CA PHE A 113 -3.31 -11.99 -5.61
C PHE A 113 -3.45 -13.32 -4.89
N LEU A 114 -4.42 -13.45 -3.98
CA LEU A 114 -4.72 -14.69 -3.27
C LEU A 114 -4.99 -15.84 -4.24
N LYS A 115 -5.79 -15.63 -5.29
CA LYS A 115 -6.02 -16.65 -6.32
C LYS A 115 -4.73 -17.10 -7.02
N ARG A 116 -3.82 -16.16 -7.32
CA ARG A 116 -2.53 -16.48 -7.94
C ARG A 116 -1.61 -17.24 -6.96
N ALA A 117 -1.58 -16.85 -5.70
CA ALA A 117 -0.81 -17.51 -4.66
C ALA A 117 -1.36 -18.92 -4.36
N ASN A 118 -2.67 -19.09 -4.32
CA ASN A 118 -3.35 -20.38 -4.14
C ASN A 118 -3.00 -21.36 -5.27
N LYS A 119 -3.08 -20.92 -6.54
CA LYS A 119 -2.60 -21.69 -7.70
C LYS A 119 -1.11 -22.03 -7.64
N ASN A 120 -0.34 -21.35 -6.79
CA ASN A 120 1.06 -21.62 -6.57
C ASN A 120 1.34 -22.42 -5.28
N GLY A 121 0.31 -23.05 -4.69
CA GLY A 121 0.45 -23.98 -3.56
C GLY A 121 0.35 -23.34 -2.17
N TRP A 122 -0.12 -22.10 -2.06
CA TRP A 122 -0.38 -21.45 -0.77
C TRP A 122 -1.80 -21.74 -0.25
N GLN A 123 -1.92 -21.92 1.06
CA GLN A 123 -3.21 -21.92 1.76
C GLN A 123 -3.58 -20.48 2.10
N THR A 124 -4.47 -19.89 1.31
CA THR A 124 -4.70 -18.45 1.28
C THR A 124 -5.94 -18.04 2.06
N ILE A 125 -5.78 -17.03 2.91
CA ILE A 125 -6.86 -16.32 3.60
C ILE A 125 -6.68 -14.82 3.30
N GLY A 126 -7.78 -14.13 3.00
CA GLY A 126 -7.80 -12.68 2.84
C GLY A 126 -8.41 -11.98 4.04
N LEU A 127 -8.06 -10.72 4.25
CA LEU A 127 -8.82 -9.81 5.11
C LEU A 127 -9.13 -8.54 4.31
N GLU A 128 -10.40 -8.22 4.13
CA GLU A 128 -10.85 -7.05 3.36
C GLU A 128 -12.05 -6.37 4.04
N PRO A 129 -11.87 -5.16 4.62
CA PRO A 129 -12.97 -4.45 5.26
C PRO A 129 -14.07 -3.99 4.28
N ASN A 130 -13.76 -3.79 3.00
CA ASN A 130 -14.74 -3.42 1.99
C ASN A 130 -15.61 -4.63 1.62
N LYS A 131 -16.89 -4.59 2.04
CA LYS A 131 -17.85 -5.68 1.82
C LYS A 131 -18.02 -6.05 0.36
N GLU A 132 -18.12 -5.08 -0.54
CA GLU A 132 -18.32 -5.34 -1.97
C GLU A 132 -17.10 -6.05 -2.59
N ALA A 133 -15.89 -5.59 -2.26
CA ALA A 133 -14.66 -6.24 -2.72
C ALA A 133 -14.51 -7.66 -2.15
N ALA A 134 -14.83 -7.85 -0.88
CA ALA A 134 -14.82 -9.16 -0.22
C ALA A 134 -15.85 -10.11 -0.86
N GLU A 135 -17.07 -9.66 -1.11
CA GLU A 135 -18.12 -10.44 -1.79
C GLU A 135 -17.71 -10.85 -3.20
N LEU A 136 -17.07 -9.96 -3.96
CA LEU A 136 -16.53 -10.29 -5.28
C LEU A 136 -15.42 -11.34 -5.19
N ALA A 137 -14.54 -11.26 -4.19
CA ALA A 137 -13.48 -12.25 -3.98
C ALA A 137 -14.04 -13.63 -3.61
N VAL A 138 -15.05 -13.70 -2.73
CA VAL A 138 -15.74 -14.94 -2.36
C VAL A 138 -16.48 -15.51 -3.57
N LYS A 139 -17.34 -14.72 -4.22
CA LYS A 139 -18.22 -15.16 -5.31
C LYS A 139 -17.46 -15.58 -6.57
N ASN A 140 -16.48 -14.79 -6.99
CA ASN A 140 -15.82 -14.98 -8.29
C ASN A 140 -14.58 -15.87 -8.20
N LEU A 141 -13.96 -15.98 -7.03
CA LEU A 141 -12.67 -16.67 -6.85
C LEU A 141 -12.71 -17.79 -5.81
N ASN A 142 -13.84 -18.00 -5.12
CA ASN A 142 -14.02 -19.03 -4.09
C ASN A 142 -12.95 -18.96 -2.99
N LEU A 143 -12.71 -17.74 -2.47
CA LEU A 143 -11.70 -17.46 -1.45
C LEU A 143 -12.33 -17.34 -0.06
N SER A 144 -11.55 -17.67 0.98
CA SER A 144 -11.90 -17.38 2.37
C SER A 144 -11.44 -15.96 2.71
N ILE A 145 -12.39 -15.09 3.04
CA ILE A 145 -12.16 -13.67 3.33
C ILE A 145 -12.72 -13.34 4.72
N LEU A 146 -11.90 -12.72 5.55
CA LEU A 146 -12.25 -12.15 6.84
C LEU A 146 -12.59 -10.67 6.69
N GLN A 147 -13.48 -10.15 7.54
CA GLN A 147 -13.94 -8.76 7.43
C GLN A 147 -13.19 -7.81 8.38
N SER A 148 -12.61 -8.34 9.45
CA SER A 148 -12.01 -7.52 10.51
C SER A 148 -10.78 -8.17 11.14
N LEU A 149 -9.97 -7.35 11.82
CA LEU A 149 -8.85 -7.83 12.62
C LEU A 149 -9.28 -8.74 13.77
N ASP A 150 -10.51 -8.58 14.28
CA ASP A 150 -11.03 -9.43 15.36
C ASP A 150 -11.24 -10.87 14.91
N ASP A 151 -11.63 -11.07 13.65
CA ASP A 151 -11.83 -12.41 13.06
C ASP A 151 -10.53 -13.22 13.06
N LEU A 152 -9.37 -12.55 12.99
CA LEU A 152 -8.07 -13.22 13.06
C LEU A 152 -7.87 -13.96 14.37
N LYS A 153 -8.57 -13.63 15.47
CA LYS A 153 -8.42 -14.32 16.77
C LYS A 153 -8.61 -15.82 16.65
N HIS A 154 -9.53 -16.26 15.79
CA HIS A 154 -9.85 -17.67 15.56
C HIS A 154 -8.90 -18.36 14.57
N GLU A 155 -8.04 -17.61 13.88
CA GLU A 155 -7.12 -18.15 12.89
C GLU A 155 -5.80 -18.67 13.47
N ASN A 156 -5.32 -19.75 12.88
CA ASN A 156 -3.96 -20.24 13.11
C ASN A 156 -2.90 -19.30 12.54
N LYS A 157 -1.69 -19.35 13.11
CA LYS A 157 -0.57 -18.51 12.66
C LYS A 157 -0.17 -18.77 11.20
N PHE A 158 0.30 -17.72 10.55
CA PHE A 158 0.67 -17.70 9.14
C PHE A 158 2.18 -17.82 8.92
N ASP A 159 2.55 -18.50 7.84
CA ASP A 159 3.93 -18.60 7.34
C ASP A 159 4.34 -17.31 6.62
N ALA A 160 3.38 -16.65 5.98
CA ALA A 160 3.55 -15.35 5.34
C ALA A 160 2.34 -14.44 5.61
N ILE A 161 2.60 -13.15 5.78
CA ILE A 161 1.57 -12.11 5.80
C ILE A 161 1.97 -11.03 4.79
N THR A 162 1.06 -10.64 3.90
CA THR A 162 1.28 -9.59 2.89
C THR A 162 0.40 -8.38 3.15
N LEU A 163 0.97 -7.19 2.90
CA LEU A 163 0.33 -5.89 2.97
C LEU A 163 0.75 -5.13 1.70
N PHE A 164 -0.02 -5.27 0.61
CA PHE A 164 0.30 -4.58 -0.63
C PHE A 164 -0.51 -3.28 -0.77
N HIS A 165 0.13 -2.13 -0.52
CA HIS A 165 -0.50 -0.81 -0.57
C HIS A 165 -1.72 -0.67 0.35
N VAL A 166 -1.56 -1.10 1.61
CA VAL A 166 -2.62 -1.06 2.63
C VAL A 166 -2.13 -0.43 3.93
N LEU A 167 -0.83 -0.52 4.25
CA LEU A 167 -0.31 -0.05 5.53
C LEU A 167 -0.48 1.46 5.68
N GLU A 168 -0.35 2.20 4.59
CA GLU A 168 -0.59 3.63 4.50
C GLU A 168 -2.05 4.03 4.77
N HIS A 169 -2.99 3.08 4.67
CA HIS A 169 -4.43 3.30 4.89
C HIS A 169 -4.89 2.93 6.31
N VAL A 170 -4.09 2.20 7.10
CA VAL A 170 -4.57 1.69 8.40
C VAL A 170 -4.70 2.81 9.43
N HIS A 171 -5.82 2.87 10.13
CA HIS A 171 -6.09 3.99 11.03
C HIS A 171 -5.28 3.94 12.33
N ASP A 172 -5.10 2.75 12.89
CA ASP A 172 -4.17 2.50 14.00
C ASP A 172 -3.03 1.59 13.53
N LEU A 173 -1.89 2.23 13.20
CA LEU A 173 -0.68 1.57 12.72
C LEU A 173 -0.15 0.54 13.72
N HIS A 174 -0.15 0.88 15.01
CA HIS A 174 0.46 0.07 16.05
C HIS A 174 -0.40 -1.12 16.42
N HIS A 175 -1.69 -0.88 16.63
CA HIS A 175 -2.64 -1.95 16.92
C HIS A 175 -2.68 -2.99 15.79
N THR A 176 -2.75 -2.53 14.54
CA THR A 176 -2.79 -3.40 13.37
C THR A 176 -1.54 -4.28 13.26
N LEU A 177 -0.34 -3.67 13.31
CA LEU A 177 0.90 -4.43 13.21
C LEU A 177 1.09 -5.40 14.39
N ASN A 178 0.72 -5.01 15.61
CA ASN A 178 0.77 -5.92 16.77
C ASN A 178 -0.07 -7.18 16.56
N ILE A 179 -1.32 -7.05 16.08
CA ILE A 179 -2.17 -8.22 15.81
C ILE A 179 -1.58 -9.09 14.70
N LEU A 180 -1.15 -8.48 13.58
CA LEU A 180 -0.58 -9.22 12.46
C LEU A 180 0.69 -9.97 12.90
N LEU A 181 1.55 -9.35 13.71
CA LEU A 181 2.74 -9.99 14.24
C LEU A 181 2.43 -11.09 15.25
N GLN A 182 1.39 -10.99 16.06
CA GLN A 182 0.95 -12.10 16.90
C GLN A 182 0.51 -13.31 16.07
N LYS A 183 -0.12 -13.06 14.91
CA LYS A 183 -0.56 -14.08 13.95
C LYS A 183 0.55 -14.55 13.01
N LEU A 184 1.70 -13.89 12.95
CA LEU A 184 2.87 -14.36 12.21
C LEU A 184 3.63 -15.44 13.00
N LYS A 185 3.92 -16.59 12.36
CA LYS A 185 4.79 -17.63 12.96
C LYS A 185 6.16 -17.06 13.34
N LYS A 186 6.86 -17.71 14.28
CA LYS A 186 8.19 -17.27 14.74
C LYS A 186 9.21 -17.13 13.60
N ARG A 187 9.14 -18.04 12.61
CA ARG A 187 9.96 -18.02 11.39
C ARG A 187 9.20 -17.50 10.16
N GLY A 188 8.02 -16.90 10.36
CA GLY A 188 7.22 -16.34 9.29
C GLY A 188 7.84 -15.07 8.72
N THR A 189 7.41 -14.71 7.50
CA THR A 189 7.88 -13.50 6.81
C THR A 189 6.73 -12.53 6.58
N LEU A 190 6.95 -11.27 6.89
CA LEU A 190 6.02 -10.17 6.64
C LEU A 190 6.46 -9.42 5.38
N PHE A 191 5.53 -9.12 4.50
CA PHE A 191 5.77 -8.44 3.24
C PHE A 191 4.96 -7.15 3.22
N ILE A 192 5.61 -6.00 3.12
CA ILE A 192 4.94 -4.69 3.15
C ILE A 192 5.36 -3.91 1.91
N ALA A 193 4.42 -3.66 0.99
CA ALA A 193 4.62 -2.72 -0.09
C ALA A 193 3.93 -1.40 0.22
N VAL A 194 4.68 -0.30 0.11
CA VAL A 194 4.19 1.07 0.32
C VAL A 194 4.80 2.01 -0.72
N PRO A 195 4.10 3.10 -1.07
CA PRO A 195 4.69 4.22 -1.78
C PRO A 195 5.87 4.81 -1.00
N ASN A 196 6.85 5.33 -1.74
CA ASN A 196 8.06 5.92 -1.20
C ASN A 196 8.10 7.44 -1.44
N ASN A 197 7.95 8.22 -0.38
CA ASN A 197 7.92 9.68 -0.47
C ASN A 197 9.28 10.33 -0.81
N MET A 198 10.35 9.55 -0.98
CA MET A 198 11.65 9.99 -1.49
C MET A 198 11.89 9.63 -2.97
N SER A 199 10.88 9.09 -3.66
CA SER A 199 10.98 8.75 -5.07
C SER A 199 11.10 9.99 -5.96
N PHE A 200 11.60 9.80 -7.19
CA PHE A 200 11.65 10.88 -8.17
C PHE A 200 10.26 11.46 -8.46
N ASP A 201 9.25 10.62 -8.59
CA ASP A 201 7.87 11.04 -8.83
C ASP A 201 7.31 11.86 -7.67
N ALA A 202 7.63 11.53 -6.41
CA ALA A 202 7.29 12.37 -5.26
C ALA A 202 7.94 13.76 -5.35
N ILE A 203 9.23 13.82 -5.69
CA ILE A 203 9.99 15.07 -5.84
C ILE A 203 9.48 15.89 -7.03
N HIS A 204 9.14 15.23 -8.13
CA HIS A 204 8.72 15.85 -9.38
C HIS A 204 7.30 16.42 -9.28
N PHE A 205 6.35 15.64 -8.76
CA PHE A 205 4.93 16.02 -8.72
C PHE A 205 4.54 16.78 -7.45
N LYS A 206 5.33 16.70 -6.37
CA LYS A 206 5.12 17.43 -5.10
C LYS A 206 3.69 17.25 -4.55
N GLU A 207 2.95 18.33 -4.29
CA GLU A 207 1.57 18.31 -3.80
C GLU A 207 0.60 17.59 -4.75
N LYS A 208 0.99 17.40 -6.02
CA LYS A 208 0.20 16.71 -7.04
C LYS A 208 0.63 15.26 -7.25
N TRP A 209 1.54 14.74 -6.40
CA TRP A 209 1.94 13.34 -6.45
C TRP A 209 0.78 12.45 -6.02
N ALA A 210 0.30 11.61 -6.95
CA ALA A 210 -0.91 10.82 -6.75
C ALA A 210 -0.84 9.87 -5.54
N ALA A 211 0.35 9.40 -5.15
CA ALA A 211 0.50 8.54 -3.99
C ALA A 211 0.47 9.28 -2.64
N LEU A 212 0.26 10.60 -2.63
CA LEU A 212 -0.18 11.29 -1.42
C LEU A 212 -1.63 10.95 -1.07
N ASP A 213 -2.48 10.68 -2.07
CA ASP A 213 -3.87 10.21 -1.97
C ASP A 213 -4.64 10.60 -0.68
N VAL A 214 -4.56 11.88 -0.30
CA VAL A 214 -5.19 12.34 0.94
C VAL A 214 -6.72 12.34 0.81
N PRO A 215 -7.46 12.03 1.87
CA PRO A 215 -6.98 11.58 3.19
C PRO A 215 -6.95 10.05 3.34
N ARG A 216 -7.03 9.28 2.25
CA ARG A 216 -7.03 7.80 2.31
C ARG A 216 -5.66 7.29 2.74
N HIS A 217 -4.58 7.87 2.23
CA HIS A 217 -3.23 7.64 2.75
C HIS A 217 -3.02 8.50 3.99
N LEU A 218 -3.01 7.84 5.15
CA LEU A 218 -2.76 8.45 6.45
C LEU A 218 -1.27 8.62 6.73
N TYR A 219 -0.43 7.83 6.07
CA TYR A 219 1.01 7.76 6.30
C TYR A 219 1.79 7.76 4.99
N HIS A 220 2.94 8.42 4.96
CA HIS A 220 3.84 8.43 3.79
C HIS A 220 5.22 7.93 4.19
N PHE A 221 5.50 6.69 3.79
CA PHE A 221 6.72 5.98 4.13
C PHE A 221 7.88 6.27 3.17
N ASN A 222 9.07 5.92 3.61
CA ASN A 222 10.29 5.75 2.83
C ASN A 222 11.16 4.67 3.50
N GLN A 223 12.34 4.40 2.96
CA GLN A 223 13.25 3.38 3.50
C GLN A 223 13.68 3.65 4.95
N GLU A 224 13.97 4.90 5.31
CA GLU A 224 14.41 5.28 6.66
C GLU A 224 13.29 5.05 7.68
N THR A 225 12.11 5.62 7.41
CA THR A 225 10.93 5.50 8.27
C THR A 225 10.40 4.06 8.36
N MET A 226 10.56 3.26 7.30
CA MET A 226 10.29 1.82 7.35
C MET A 226 11.32 1.07 8.21
N GLY A 227 12.59 1.49 8.20
CA GLY A 227 13.61 1.01 9.13
C GLY A 227 13.23 1.28 10.59
N ILE A 228 12.78 2.50 10.89
CA ILE A 228 12.31 2.89 12.23
C ILE A 228 11.08 2.06 12.63
N LEU A 229 10.14 1.85 11.71
CA LEU A 229 8.98 0.97 11.94
C LEU A 229 9.44 -0.46 12.26
N ALA A 230 10.38 -1.01 11.50
CA ALA A 230 10.89 -2.35 11.74
C ALA A 230 11.50 -2.48 13.14
N GLU A 231 12.33 -1.51 13.56
CA GLU A 231 12.93 -1.48 14.89
C GLU A 231 11.88 -1.40 16.01
N GLU A 232 10.87 -0.53 15.87
CA GLU A 232 9.77 -0.38 16.84
C GLU A 232 9.03 -1.71 17.09
N PHE A 233 8.89 -2.54 16.06
CA PHE A 233 8.20 -3.83 16.15
C PHE A 233 9.15 -5.04 16.34
N ASN A 234 10.42 -4.81 16.69
CA ASN A 234 11.45 -5.84 16.85
C ASN A 234 11.57 -6.75 15.61
N LEU A 235 11.50 -6.13 14.43
CA LEU A 235 11.67 -6.75 13.13
C LEU A 235 13.02 -6.36 12.53
N ARG A 236 13.52 -7.20 11.63
CA ARG A 236 14.62 -6.88 10.73
C ARG A 236 14.13 -6.87 9.29
N ILE A 237 14.57 -5.88 8.53
CA ILE A 237 14.39 -5.85 7.08
C ILE A 237 15.42 -6.81 6.47
N VAL A 238 14.95 -7.85 5.79
CA VAL A 238 15.76 -8.84 5.09
C VAL A 238 16.16 -8.32 3.72
N ASP A 239 15.25 -7.64 3.03
CA ASP A 239 15.47 -7.06 1.71
C ASP A 239 14.41 -5.98 1.42
N ALA A 240 14.70 -5.11 0.44
CA ALA A 240 13.81 -4.07 -0.08
C ALA A 240 13.80 -4.10 -1.62
N VAL A 241 12.73 -4.68 -2.18
CA VAL A 241 12.60 -4.98 -3.61
C VAL A 241 11.82 -3.88 -4.33
N PRO A 242 12.31 -3.38 -5.49
CA PRO A 242 11.64 -2.33 -6.24
C PRO A 242 10.40 -2.80 -7.02
N MET A 243 9.28 -2.09 -6.85
CA MET A 243 8.05 -2.30 -7.62
C MET A 243 8.01 -1.36 -8.84
N LYS A 244 8.78 -1.71 -9.88
CA LYS A 244 9.07 -0.83 -11.02
C LYS A 244 7.84 -0.35 -11.80
N PHE A 245 6.76 -1.15 -11.86
CA PHE A 245 5.54 -0.79 -12.60
C PHE A 245 4.77 0.36 -11.94
N ASP A 246 4.91 0.51 -10.62
CA ASP A 246 4.21 1.53 -9.85
C ASP A 246 4.63 2.93 -10.30
N SER A 247 5.91 3.12 -10.65
CA SER A 247 6.38 4.42 -11.16
C SER A 247 5.63 4.91 -12.39
N TYR A 248 5.24 4.00 -13.28
CA TYR A 248 4.45 4.34 -14.47
C TYR A 248 3.01 4.64 -14.10
N TYR A 249 2.41 3.81 -13.24
CA TYR A 249 1.03 3.99 -12.79
C TYR A 249 0.85 5.31 -12.02
N VAL A 250 1.72 5.56 -11.05
CA VAL A 250 1.72 6.79 -10.24
C VAL A 250 2.00 8.02 -11.11
N SER A 251 2.88 7.92 -12.10
CA SER A 251 3.10 9.04 -13.05
C SER A 251 1.85 9.34 -13.88
N ILE A 252 1.14 8.31 -14.38
CA ILE A 252 -0.12 8.48 -15.12
C ILE A 252 -1.17 9.18 -14.25
N LEU A 253 -1.32 8.75 -13.00
CA LEU A 253 -2.28 9.37 -12.08
C LEU A 253 -1.88 10.81 -11.72
N SER A 254 -0.60 11.06 -11.47
CA SER A 254 -0.11 12.39 -11.10
C SER A 254 -0.22 13.38 -12.28
N ASP A 255 0.06 12.94 -13.51
CA ASP A 255 -0.15 13.78 -14.70
C ASP A 255 -1.63 14.15 -14.87
N LYS A 256 -2.57 13.23 -14.62
CA LYS A 256 -4.01 13.54 -14.61
C LYS A 256 -4.37 14.63 -13.60
N ILE A 257 -3.79 14.58 -12.39
CA ILE A 257 -4.00 15.60 -11.35
C ILE A 257 -3.47 16.97 -11.79
N THR A 258 -2.37 17.00 -12.56
CA THR A 258 -1.74 18.27 -12.98
C THR A 258 -2.50 19.02 -14.07
N ASN A 259 -3.59 18.47 -14.62
CA ASN A 259 -4.29 18.99 -15.80
C ASN A 259 -3.38 19.22 -17.02
N SER A 260 -2.20 18.57 -17.08
CA SER A 260 -1.24 18.75 -18.20
C SER A 260 -1.59 17.94 -19.46
N GLY A 261 -2.87 17.62 -19.64
CA GLY A 261 -3.42 16.76 -20.69
C GLY A 261 -3.15 15.28 -20.44
N ASN A 262 -3.97 14.40 -21.00
CA ASN A 262 -3.80 12.94 -20.98
C ASN A 262 -2.63 12.48 -21.88
N ASN A 263 -1.43 13.04 -21.68
CA ASN A 263 -0.25 12.65 -22.45
C ASN A 263 0.38 11.39 -21.85
N LEU A 264 -0.18 10.22 -22.21
CA LEU A 264 0.31 8.91 -21.77
C LEU A 264 1.81 8.72 -22.04
N LEU A 265 2.33 9.27 -23.14
CA LEU A 265 3.76 9.20 -23.47
C LEU A 265 4.60 9.95 -22.43
N LYS A 266 4.18 11.15 -22.02
CA LYS A 266 4.84 11.91 -20.94
C LYS A 266 4.86 11.12 -19.64
N SER A 267 3.75 10.49 -19.26
CA SER A 267 3.67 9.67 -18.05
C SER A 267 4.58 8.44 -18.12
N ILE A 268 4.70 7.80 -19.29
CA ILE A 268 5.62 6.68 -19.50
C ILE A 268 7.08 7.14 -19.35
N ILE A 269 7.43 8.31 -19.93
CA ILE A 269 8.76 8.90 -19.79
C ILE A 269 9.06 9.22 -18.32
N ASN A 270 8.09 9.78 -17.58
CA ASN A 270 8.24 10.08 -16.15
C ASN A 270 8.43 8.81 -15.31
N GLY A 271 7.69 7.74 -15.58
CA GLY A 271 7.88 6.43 -14.92
C GLY A 271 9.27 5.85 -15.20
N TYR A 272 9.74 5.92 -16.45
CA TYR A 272 11.11 5.52 -16.79
C TYR A 272 12.17 6.36 -16.07
N LYS A 273 12.01 7.69 -16.04
CA LYS A 273 12.90 8.60 -15.31
C LYS A 273 12.93 8.27 -13.83
N SER A 274 11.78 7.96 -13.21
CA SER A 274 11.71 7.57 -11.81
C SER A 274 12.48 6.28 -11.54
N ASN A 275 12.25 5.24 -12.35
CA ASN A 275 13.02 3.99 -12.26
C ASN A 275 14.52 4.17 -12.48
N ASN A 276 14.93 5.05 -13.40
CA ASN A 276 16.33 5.31 -13.68
C ASN A 276 17.01 6.12 -12.57
N TYR A 277 16.33 7.15 -12.07
CA TYR A 277 16.77 7.92 -10.91
C TYR A 277 17.02 7.01 -9.71
N ALA A 278 16.07 6.13 -9.39
CA ALA A 278 16.14 5.24 -8.25
C ALA A 278 17.36 4.32 -8.24
N LYS A 279 17.79 3.83 -9.43
CA LYS A 279 19.00 2.99 -9.57
C LYS A 279 20.25 3.66 -9.01
N ASN A 280 20.36 4.97 -9.19
CA ASN A 280 21.52 5.76 -8.80
C ASN A 280 21.31 6.52 -7.47
N ASN A 281 20.12 6.44 -6.88
CA ASN A 281 19.72 7.24 -5.71
C ASN A 281 19.16 6.34 -4.60
N LYS A 282 20.04 5.51 -4.03
CA LYS A 282 19.76 4.68 -2.85
C LYS A 282 18.49 3.82 -2.98
N ASN A 283 18.18 3.26 -4.14
CA ASN A 283 16.99 2.43 -4.34
C ASN A 283 15.65 3.18 -4.10
N ASN A 284 15.60 4.50 -4.29
CA ASN A 284 14.39 5.31 -4.11
C ASN A 284 13.40 5.16 -5.28
N TYR A 285 12.90 3.95 -5.50
CA TYR A 285 11.82 3.64 -6.44
C TYR A 285 10.49 4.21 -5.95
N SER A 286 9.54 4.41 -6.86
CA SER A 286 8.18 4.93 -6.57
C SER A 286 7.47 4.17 -5.45
N SER A 287 7.60 2.85 -5.44
CA SER A 287 7.18 1.97 -4.34
C SER A 287 8.23 0.91 -4.06
N LEU A 288 8.30 0.47 -2.82
CA LEU A 288 9.20 -0.58 -2.36
C LEU A 288 8.42 -1.66 -1.62
N LEU A 289 8.74 -2.92 -1.92
CA LEU A 289 8.32 -4.08 -1.15
C LEU A 289 9.43 -4.41 -0.13
N PHE A 290 9.14 -4.19 1.14
CA PHE A 290 9.99 -4.59 2.25
C PHE A 290 9.67 -6.01 2.68
N ILE A 291 10.70 -6.83 2.85
CA ILE A 291 10.61 -8.19 3.36
C ILE A 291 11.15 -8.19 4.78
N LEU A 292 10.29 -8.45 5.77
CA LEU A 292 10.63 -8.36 7.19
C LEU A 292 10.48 -9.69 7.89
N ARG A 293 11.32 -9.92 8.92
CA ARG A 293 11.22 -11.07 9.82
C ARG A 293 11.38 -10.60 11.26
N LYS A 294 10.83 -11.36 12.20
CA LYS A 294 11.10 -11.17 13.63
C LYS A 294 12.60 -11.34 13.91
N LYS A 295 13.14 -10.51 14.79
CA LYS A 295 14.50 -10.68 15.33
C LYS A 295 14.58 -11.95 16.18
#